data_AF-A0A4R2HGD5-F1
#
_entry.id   AF-A0A4R2HGD5-F1
#
_cell.length_a   1.000
_cell.length_b   1.000
_cell.length_c   1.000
_cell.angle_alpha   90.00
_cell.angle_beta   90.00
_cell.angle_gamma   90.00
#
_symmetry.space_group_name_H-M   'P 1'
#
loop_
_entity.id
_entity.type
_entity.pdbx_description
1 polymer ?
#
loop_
_entity_poly.entity_id
_entity_poly.type
_entity_poly.pdbx_seq_one_letter_code
_entity_poly.pdbx_strand_id
1 'polypeptide(L)'
;MPEEYRKVVFDAYQKKKREGSLSSNLLDPTPGNVREECLIIYRERERNPKDDEIFKQFFKGVDKEKGYLTVIENSLAEKFKQMPKILKGSVPNYGLRYAELLAWLIDFQPRPSTSYYTSFYKEKPLDIEEVIDIAGVKIDETLTTITGGNDDGKQNPKNEKPNKDKGENKQEDIIEEVKQPVGTTDIGVTEQPIEIIEEETTKVDYIKTEYVRLFSPRYITISCILLLFIGTTSFAVWERSATTVKMPSKGEGCMYWNEDHYEPVKCDTQIANATIIPLNLKKLQRQRKINLTDTLTSYSLGKVWYKGFVKNHEFFTDSGAYPQDTQRVLKPLSSTILTKYTSNYRYMLTRLVWFVCAAFFIGVCGFAVSKLEKEVITKDESEQQDSEAVLPLEEEPIIEQTEGSLAM
;
A
#
# COMPACT_ATOMS: atom_id res chain seq x y z
N MET A 1 2.85 -13.34 0.62
CA MET A 1 2.06 -13.11 -0.62
C MET A 1 2.58 -14.10 -1.65
N PRO A 2 1.73 -14.75 -2.46
CA PRO A 2 2.21 -15.58 -3.57
C PRO A 2 3.07 -14.72 -4.50
N GLU A 3 4.24 -15.23 -4.88
CA GLU A 3 5.05 -14.57 -5.89
C GLU A 3 4.35 -14.60 -7.26
N GLU A 4 4.77 -13.72 -8.17
CA GLU A 4 4.16 -13.70 -9.51
C GLU A 4 4.47 -15.01 -10.24
N TYR A 5 3.44 -15.76 -10.64
CA TYR A 5 3.56 -17.08 -11.27
C TYR A 5 4.59 -17.14 -12.42
N ARG A 6 4.68 -16.09 -13.25
CA ARG A 6 5.70 -15.99 -14.32
C ARG A 6 7.13 -16.08 -13.78
N LYS A 7 7.41 -15.37 -12.69
CA LYS A 7 8.72 -15.34 -12.03
C LYS A 7 8.98 -16.71 -11.40
N VAL A 8 8.03 -17.25 -10.64
CA VAL A 8 8.19 -18.55 -9.94
C VAL A 8 8.45 -19.70 -10.90
N VAL A 9 7.70 -19.77 -12.01
CA VAL A 9 7.89 -20.79 -13.05
C VAL A 9 9.24 -20.62 -13.76
N PHE A 10 9.66 -19.39 -14.04
CA PHE A 10 10.96 -19.11 -14.64
C PHE A 10 12.12 -19.45 -13.69
N ASP A 11 12.02 -19.10 -12.41
CA ASP A 11 13.01 -19.41 -11.38
C ASP A 11 13.11 -20.94 -11.16
N ALA A 12 11.98 -21.65 -11.21
CA ALA A 12 11.95 -23.12 -11.18
C ALA A 12 12.65 -23.74 -12.40
N TYR A 13 12.46 -23.19 -13.61
CA TYR A 13 13.21 -23.59 -14.80
C TYR A 13 14.72 -23.33 -14.64
N GLN A 14 15.14 -22.15 -14.13
CA GLN A 14 16.56 -21.85 -13.89
C GLN A 14 17.17 -22.69 -12.75
N LYS A 15 16.37 -23.14 -11.78
CA LYS A 15 16.76 -24.11 -10.76
C LYS A 15 17.04 -25.48 -11.41
N LYS A 16 16.06 -26.04 -12.15
CA LYS A 16 16.24 -27.32 -12.85
C LYS A 16 17.39 -27.29 -13.87
N LYS A 17 17.60 -26.17 -14.55
CA LYS A 17 18.74 -25.98 -15.47
C LYS A 17 20.11 -26.10 -14.78
N ARG A 18 20.26 -25.52 -13.58
CA ARG A 18 21.49 -25.62 -12.79
C ARG A 18 21.67 -27.00 -12.16
N GLU A 19 20.58 -27.68 -11.86
CA GLU A 19 20.56 -29.05 -11.31
C GLU A 19 20.79 -30.14 -12.38
N GLY A 20 20.87 -29.78 -13.66
CA GLY A 20 20.99 -30.74 -14.76
C GLY A 20 19.75 -31.61 -14.99
N SER A 21 18.60 -31.23 -14.43
CA SER A 21 17.34 -32.01 -14.45
C SER A 21 16.37 -31.59 -15.56
N LEU A 22 16.87 -30.91 -16.60
CA LEU A 22 16.12 -30.55 -17.81
C LEU A 22 16.54 -31.42 -18.99
N SER A 23 15.57 -31.71 -19.86
CA SER A 23 15.81 -32.24 -21.21
C SER A 23 16.79 -31.37 -21.99
N SER A 24 17.60 -32.01 -22.85
CA SER A 24 18.54 -31.34 -23.76
C SER A 24 17.87 -30.29 -24.64
N ASN A 25 16.62 -30.51 -25.05
CA ASN A 25 15.80 -29.56 -25.81
C ASN A 25 15.55 -28.23 -25.08
N LEU A 26 15.63 -28.21 -23.75
CA LEU A 26 15.36 -27.03 -22.91
C LEU A 26 16.65 -26.35 -22.40
N LEU A 27 17.84 -26.93 -22.63
CA LEU A 27 19.10 -26.34 -22.18
C LEU A 27 19.54 -25.16 -23.06
N ASP A 28 19.59 -25.33 -24.39
CA ASP A 28 19.68 -24.23 -25.36
C ASP A 28 18.52 -24.32 -26.38
N PRO A 29 17.32 -23.86 -26.00
CA PRO A 29 16.12 -24.11 -26.77
C PRO A 29 16.07 -23.31 -28.07
N THR A 30 15.96 -23.98 -29.21
CA THR A 30 15.42 -23.39 -30.44
C THR A 30 13.89 -23.50 -30.47
N PRO A 31 13.16 -22.78 -31.35
CA PRO A 31 11.71 -22.96 -31.49
C PRO A 31 11.33 -24.38 -31.94
N GLY A 32 12.24 -25.09 -32.63
CA GLY A 32 12.08 -26.50 -32.98
C GLY A 32 12.22 -27.42 -31.76
N ASN A 33 13.24 -27.21 -30.93
CA ASN A 33 13.43 -28.00 -29.70
C ASN A 33 12.25 -27.88 -28.74
N VAL A 34 11.69 -26.66 -28.56
CA VAL A 34 10.52 -26.47 -27.68
C VAL A 34 9.28 -27.20 -28.23
N ARG A 35 9.09 -27.24 -29.55
CA ARG A 35 8.03 -28.04 -30.19
C ARG A 35 8.25 -29.53 -29.96
N GLU A 36 9.48 -30.01 -30.14
CA GLU A 36 9.81 -31.42 -29.98
C GLU A 36 9.64 -31.87 -28.52
N GLU A 37 10.05 -31.05 -27.57
CA GLU A 37 9.81 -31.28 -26.15
C GLU A 37 8.30 -31.35 -25.81
N CYS A 38 7.46 -30.53 -26.47
CA CYS A 38 6.01 -30.67 -26.34
C CYS A 38 5.51 -32.02 -26.85
N LEU A 39 6.08 -32.57 -27.93
CA LEU A 39 5.69 -33.88 -28.46
C LEU A 39 6.13 -35.02 -27.54
N ILE A 40 7.36 -34.96 -27.03
CA ILE A 40 7.91 -35.93 -26.08
C ILE A 40 7.04 -35.98 -24.83
N ILE A 41 6.86 -34.84 -24.16
CA ILE A 41 6.10 -34.77 -22.90
C ILE A 41 4.63 -35.16 -23.10
N TYR A 42 3.99 -34.78 -24.21
CA TYR A 42 2.60 -35.15 -24.48
C TYR A 42 2.41 -36.66 -24.74
N ARG A 43 3.45 -37.35 -25.22
CA ARG A 43 3.42 -38.80 -25.48
C ARG A 43 3.80 -39.63 -24.25
N GLU A 44 4.73 -39.13 -23.42
CA GLU A 44 5.30 -39.87 -22.29
C GLU A 44 4.59 -39.60 -20.95
N ARG A 45 4.06 -38.39 -20.73
CA ARG A 45 3.42 -38.03 -19.46
C ARG A 45 1.93 -38.38 -19.46
N GLU A 46 1.44 -38.92 -18.34
CA GLU A 46 0.02 -39.13 -18.11
C GLU A 46 -0.80 -37.84 -18.31
N ARG A 47 -1.94 -37.94 -19.00
CA ARG A 47 -2.78 -36.78 -19.30
C ARG A 47 -3.48 -36.29 -18.02
N ASN A 48 -3.16 -35.06 -17.62
CA ASN A 48 -3.92 -34.32 -16.62
C ASN A 48 -4.97 -33.41 -17.31
N PRO A 49 -6.28 -33.59 -17.08
CA PRO A 49 -7.31 -32.73 -17.69
C PRO A 49 -7.18 -31.23 -17.39
N LYS A 50 -6.46 -30.84 -16.33
CA LYS A 50 -6.18 -29.42 -16.02
C LYS A 50 -5.21 -28.77 -17.02
N ASP A 51 -4.36 -29.57 -17.68
CA ASP A 51 -3.41 -29.08 -18.68
C ASP A 51 -4.12 -28.75 -20.01
N ASP A 52 -5.36 -29.20 -20.24
CA ASP A 52 -6.16 -28.87 -21.44
C ASP A 52 -6.43 -27.35 -21.58
N GLU A 53 -6.49 -26.61 -20.48
CA GLU A 53 -6.59 -25.15 -20.53
C GLU A 53 -5.30 -24.52 -21.13
N ILE A 54 -4.14 -25.04 -20.74
CA ILE A 54 -2.83 -24.60 -21.22
C ILE A 54 -2.73 -24.81 -22.73
N PHE A 55 -3.11 -26.01 -23.20
CA PHE A 55 -3.11 -26.33 -24.61
C PHE A 55 -4.09 -25.47 -25.41
N LYS A 56 -5.32 -25.27 -24.89
CA LYS A 56 -6.34 -24.40 -25.50
C LYS A 56 -5.84 -22.96 -25.68
N GLN A 57 -5.22 -22.39 -24.64
CA GLN A 57 -4.69 -21.02 -24.65
C GLN A 57 -3.49 -20.86 -25.61
N PHE A 58 -2.60 -21.85 -25.66
CA PHE A 58 -1.37 -21.76 -26.46
C PHE A 58 -1.58 -22.13 -27.93
N PHE A 59 -2.18 -23.29 -28.19
CA PHE A 59 -2.25 -23.87 -29.53
C PHE A 59 -3.42 -23.35 -30.36
N LYS A 60 -4.52 -22.96 -29.71
CA LYS A 60 -5.81 -22.50 -30.29
C LYS A 60 -6.49 -23.54 -31.17
N GLY A 61 -7.43 -24.28 -30.57
CA GLY A 61 -8.19 -25.35 -31.22
C GLY A 61 -7.74 -26.73 -30.74
N VAL A 62 -8.63 -27.71 -30.87
CA VAL A 62 -8.44 -29.10 -30.46
C VAL A 62 -9.05 -30.00 -31.53
N ASP A 63 -8.38 -31.11 -31.85
CA ASP A 63 -8.94 -32.15 -32.71
C ASP A 63 -9.96 -32.95 -31.89
N LYS A 64 -11.18 -33.12 -32.40
CA LYS A 64 -12.27 -33.78 -31.65
C LYS A 64 -12.01 -35.25 -31.38
N GLU A 65 -11.21 -35.91 -32.21
CA GLU A 65 -10.91 -37.34 -32.11
C GLU A 65 -9.51 -37.58 -31.55
N LYS A 66 -8.52 -36.79 -31.99
CA LYS A 66 -7.09 -36.99 -31.65
C LYS A 66 -6.55 -36.00 -30.60
N GLY A 67 -7.40 -35.12 -30.08
CA GLY A 67 -7.07 -34.18 -29.00
C GLY A 67 -6.05 -33.13 -29.42
N TYR A 68 -5.02 -32.90 -28.59
CA TYR A 68 -3.97 -31.94 -28.91
C TYR A 68 -2.76 -32.56 -29.63
N LEU A 69 -2.67 -33.89 -29.77
CA LEU A 69 -1.51 -34.54 -30.40
C LEU A 69 -1.30 -34.04 -31.84
N THR A 70 -2.34 -34.14 -32.68
CA THR A 70 -2.31 -33.63 -34.06
C THR A 70 -2.12 -32.12 -34.13
N VAL A 71 -2.56 -31.37 -33.12
CA VAL A 71 -2.40 -29.90 -33.05
C VAL A 71 -0.93 -29.52 -32.75
N ILE A 72 -0.25 -30.28 -31.89
CA ILE A 72 1.18 -30.08 -31.60
C ILE A 72 2.02 -30.55 -32.80
N GLU A 73 1.72 -31.71 -33.37
CA GLU A 73 2.40 -32.26 -34.55
C GLU A 73 2.33 -31.30 -35.76
N ASN A 74 1.15 -30.74 -36.04
CA ASN A 74 0.97 -29.77 -37.12
C ASN A 74 1.36 -28.32 -36.75
N SER A 75 1.77 -28.04 -35.51
CA SER A 75 2.20 -26.69 -35.13
C SER A 75 3.59 -26.37 -35.68
N LEU A 76 3.68 -25.34 -36.52
CA LEU A 76 4.96 -24.82 -37.03
C LEU A 76 5.85 -24.28 -35.90
N ALA A 77 7.16 -24.45 -36.04
CA ALA A 77 8.17 -23.95 -35.10
C ALA A 77 8.04 -22.43 -34.82
N GLU A 78 7.53 -21.65 -35.77
CA GLU A 78 7.28 -20.21 -35.60
C GLU A 78 6.36 -19.91 -34.40
N LYS A 79 5.40 -20.79 -34.07
CA LYS A 79 4.50 -20.61 -32.90
C LYS A 79 5.28 -20.47 -31.59
N PHE A 80 6.46 -21.10 -31.52
CA PHE A 80 7.33 -21.13 -30.36
C PHE A 80 8.44 -20.06 -30.39
N LYS A 81 8.50 -19.17 -31.40
CA LYS A 81 9.63 -18.23 -31.60
C LYS A 81 9.96 -17.28 -30.43
N GLN A 82 9.04 -17.10 -29.48
CA GLN A 82 9.29 -16.32 -28.27
C GLN A 82 9.91 -17.13 -27.13
N MET A 83 9.68 -18.46 -27.07
CA MET A 83 10.14 -19.32 -25.98
C MET A 83 11.66 -19.25 -25.79
N PRO A 84 12.52 -19.35 -26.82
CA PRO A 84 13.98 -19.19 -26.66
C PRO A 84 14.39 -17.88 -25.98
N LYS A 85 13.73 -16.76 -26.31
CA LYS A 85 14.04 -15.44 -25.75
C LYS A 85 13.58 -15.32 -24.30
N ILE A 86 12.44 -15.92 -23.97
CA ILE A 86 11.93 -16.02 -22.60
C ILE A 86 12.88 -16.86 -21.75
N LEU A 87 13.25 -18.05 -22.23
CA LEU A 87 14.11 -19.01 -21.51
C LEU A 87 15.57 -18.56 -21.36
N LYS A 88 16.02 -17.62 -22.20
CA LYS A 88 17.30 -16.89 -22.05
C LYS A 88 17.19 -15.63 -21.17
N GLY A 89 16.02 -15.35 -20.58
CA GLY A 89 15.79 -14.20 -19.70
C GLY A 89 15.65 -12.85 -20.39
N SER A 90 15.67 -12.80 -21.73
CA SER A 90 15.66 -11.55 -22.51
C SER A 90 14.30 -10.86 -22.58
N VAL A 91 13.24 -11.48 -22.04
CA VAL A 91 11.87 -10.94 -22.03
C VAL A 91 11.29 -11.15 -20.63
N PRO A 92 11.34 -10.18 -19.71
CA PRO A 92 10.84 -10.35 -18.35
C PRO A 92 9.30 -10.42 -18.29
N ASN A 93 8.61 -9.57 -19.06
CA ASN A 93 7.15 -9.42 -19.01
C ASN A 93 6.47 -10.15 -20.18
N TYR A 94 6.59 -11.46 -20.22
CA TYR A 94 6.03 -12.30 -21.28
C TYR A 94 4.56 -12.71 -21.03
N GLY A 95 3.84 -13.10 -22.10
CA GLY A 95 2.42 -13.45 -22.01
C GLY A 95 2.15 -14.69 -21.15
N LEU A 96 1.06 -14.71 -20.37
CA LEU A 96 0.77 -15.77 -19.39
C LEU A 96 0.78 -17.18 -20.01
N ARG A 97 0.23 -17.35 -21.22
CA ARG A 97 0.25 -18.64 -21.96
C ARG A 97 1.63 -19.28 -22.12
N TYR A 98 2.70 -18.48 -22.15
CA TYR A 98 4.08 -19.00 -22.24
C TYR A 98 4.58 -19.45 -20.87
N ALA A 99 4.12 -18.84 -19.77
CA ALA A 99 4.40 -19.31 -18.41
C ALA A 99 3.64 -20.61 -18.14
N GLU A 100 2.37 -20.71 -18.57
CA GLU A 100 1.59 -21.94 -18.48
C GLU A 100 2.24 -23.09 -19.28
N LEU A 101 2.64 -22.82 -20.53
CA LEU A 101 3.37 -23.81 -21.34
C LEU A 101 4.69 -24.20 -20.67
N LEU A 102 5.45 -23.24 -20.13
CA LEU A 102 6.71 -23.54 -19.44
C LEU A 102 6.49 -24.37 -18.17
N ALA A 103 5.47 -24.02 -17.37
CA ALA A 103 5.10 -24.76 -16.17
C ALA A 103 4.72 -26.20 -16.51
N TRP A 104 4.00 -26.41 -17.61
CA TRP A 104 3.73 -27.75 -18.12
C TRP A 104 5.01 -28.46 -18.57
N LEU A 105 5.85 -27.84 -19.41
CA LEU A 105 7.10 -28.44 -19.89
C LEU A 105 7.99 -28.91 -18.72
N ILE A 106 8.27 -28.06 -17.74
CA ILE A 106 9.16 -28.40 -16.60
C ILE A 106 8.49 -29.20 -15.48
N ASP A 107 7.23 -29.62 -15.66
CA ASP A 107 6.39 -30.26 -14.64
C ASP A 107 6.30 -29.47 -13.31
N PHE A 108 6.13 -28.14 -13.41
CA PHE A 108 5.86 -27.28 -12.27
C PHE A 108 4.44 -27.53 -11.72
N GLN A 109 4.30 -27.57 -10.40
CA GLN A 109 3.02 -27.71 -9.70
C GLN A 109 2.91 -26.70 -8.54
N PRO A 110 1.70 -26.18 -8.24
CA PRO A 110 0.46 -26.39 -9.00
C PRO A 110 0.45 -25.63 -10.34
N ARG A 111 -0.15 -26.24 -11.36
CA ARG A 111 -0.49 -25.59 -12.65
C ARG A 111 -1.93 -25.94 -13.07
N PRO A 112 -2.59 -25.15 -13.95
CA PRO A 112 -2.19 -23.82 -14.44
C PRO A 112 -2.19 -22.74 -13.34
N SER A 113 -1.89 -21.48 -13.67
CA SER A 113 -1.79 -20.36 -12.71
C SER A 113 -3.02 -20.17 -11.84
N THR A 114 -4.22 -20.52 -12.34
CA THR A 114 -5.45 -20.55 -11.55
C THR A 114 -5.33 -21.51 -10.37
N SER A 115 -4.84 -22.73 -10.61
CA SER A 115 -4.54 -23.72 -9.56
C SER A 115 -3.41 -23.28 -8.64
N TYR A 116 -2.35 -22.64 -9.18
CA TYR A 116 -1.27 -22.05 -8.38
C TYR A 116 -1.83 -21.05 -7.38
N TYR A 117 -2.59 -20.04 -7.83
CA TYR A 117 -3.14 -19.05 -6.90
C TYR A 117 -4.18 -19.66 -5.96
N THR A 118 -4.97 -20.65 -6.39
CA THR A 118 -5.96 -21.33 -5.54
C THR A 118 -5.35 -22.13 -4.37
N SER A 119 -4.15 -22.71 -4.50
CA SER A 119 -3.56 -23.51 -3.40
C SER A 119 -3.36 -22.67 -2.13
N PHE A 120 -2.86 -21.44 -2.26
CA PHE A 120 -2.67 -20.48 -1.15
C PHE A 120 -3.95 -20.07 -0.42
N TYR A 121 -5.13 -20.29 -1.03
CA TYR A 121 -6.42 -20.04 -0.39
C TYR A 121 -7.07 -21.30 0.18
N LYS A 122 -6.72 -22.50 -0.33
CA LYS A 122 -7.20 -23.79 0.20
C LYS A 122 -6.46 -24.24 1.45
N GLU A 123 -5.23 -23.79 1.66
CA GLU A 123 -4.43 -24.12 2.85
C GLU A 123 -4.87 -23.40 4.14
N LYS A 124 -5.91 -22.57 4.07
CA LYS A 124 -6.62 -22.10 5.27
C LYS A 124 -7.89 -22.92 5.46
N PRO A 125 -8.02 -23.68 6.56
CA PRO A 125 -9.33 -24.14 7.00
C PRO A 125 -10.21 -22.90 7.16
N LEU A 126 -11.30 -22.86 6.41
CA LEU A 126 -12.42 -22.00 6.72
C LEU A 126 -13.28 -22.79 7.69
N ASP A 127 -13.32 -22.35 8.95
CA ASP A 127 -14.27 -22.84 9.94
C ASP A 127 -15.68 -22.41 9.52
N ILE A 128 -16.27 -23.19 8.62
CA ILE A 128 -17.66 -23.10 8.21
C ILE A 128 -18.27 -24.45 8.56
N GLU A 129 -18.80 -24.54 9.77
CA GLU A 129 -19.77 -25.58 10.09
C GLU A 129 -20.98 -25.41 9.15
N GLU A 130 -21.19 -26.41 8.31
CA GLU A 130 -22.27 -26.44 7.34
C GLU A 130 -23.59 -26.77 8.04
N VAL A 131 -24.20 -25.75 8.67
CA VAL A 131 -25.60 -25.84 9.11
C VAL A 131 -26.50 -25.70 7.88
N ILE A 132 -26.57 -26.77 7.10
CA ILE A 132 -27.67 -27.00 6.16
C ILE A 132 -28.60 -28.02 6.80
N ASP A 133 -29.58 -27.51 7.53
CA ASP A 133 -30.87 -28.19 7.62
C ASP A 133 -31.98 -27.16 7.42
N ILE A 134 -32.74 -27.35 6.33
CA ILE A 134 -34.22 -27.32 6.29
C ILE A 134 -34.69 -27.34 4.82
N ALA A 135 -35.46 -28.39 4.53
CA ALA A 135 -36.54 -28.48 3.54
C ALA A 135 -36.31 -27.97 2.10
N GLY A 136 -35.96 -28.92 1.23
CA GLY A 136 -36.97 -29.43 0.28
C GLY A 136 -37.59 -28.45 -0.72
N VAL A 137 -36.84 -28.08 -1.76
CA VAL A 137 -37.41 -27.63 -3.03
C VAL A 137 -36.93 -28.55 -4.16
N LYS A 138 -37.83 -29.39 -4.67
CA LYS A 138 -37.69 -29.97 -6.01
C LYS A 138 -38.14 -28.92 -7.02
N ILE A 139 -37.28 -28.53 -7.95
CA ILE A 139 -37.71 -28.03 -9.26
C ILE A 139 -36.92 -28.81 -10.31
N ASP A 140 -37.64 -29.20 -11.36
CA ASP A 140 -37.27 -30.19 -12.35
C ASP A 140 -36.39 -29.63 -13.49
N GLU A 141 -35.96 -30.52 -14.39
CA GLU A 141 -35.07 -30.24 -15.52
C GLU A 141 -35.65 -29.34 -16.63
N THR A 142 -34.72 -28.94 -17.53
CA THR A 142 -34.84 -28.61 -18.97
C THR A 142 -34.99 -27.17 -19.49
N LEU A 143 -34.19 -26.95 -20.55
CA LEU A 143 -34.26 -25.94 -21.63
C LEU A 143 -33.91 -24.46 -21.28
N THR A 144 -33.24 -23.69 -22.15
CA THR A 144 -33.02 -23.87 -23.60
C THR A 144 -31.63 -23.37 -24.07
N THR A 145 -31.05 -24.13 -24.99
CA THR A 145 -29.98 -23.70 -25.92
C THR A 145 -30.43 -22.53 -26.80
N ILE A 146 -29.56 -21.54 -27.04
CA ILE A 146 -29.66 -20.68 -28.26
C ILE A 146 -28.31 -20.68 -28.96
N THR A 147 -28.34 -20.98 -30.27
CA THR A 147 -27.18 -21.06 -31.17
C THR A 147 -27.47 -20.22 -32.42
N GLY A 148 -26.47 -19.51 -32.93
CA GLY A 148 -26.54 -18.80 -34.22
C GLY A 148 -26.92 -17.31 -34.12
N GLY A 149 -26.37 -16.41 -34.93
CA GLY A 149 -25.46 -16.62 -36.07
C GLY A 149 -24.56 -15.41 -36.38
N ASN A 150 -23.72 -15.58 -37.40
CA ASN A 150 -22.68 -14.63 -37.83
C ASN A 150 -23.26 -13.43 -38.60
N ASP A 151 -22.48 -12.35 -38.73
CA ASP A 151 -22.29 -11.75 -40.06
C ASP A 151 -20.86 -11.16 -40.21
N ASP A 152 -20.34 -11.17 -41.44
CA ASP A 152 -18.96 -10.81 -41.78
C ASP A 152 -18.84 -9.38 -42.36
N GLY A 153 -17.76 -8.66 -42.04
CA GLY A 153 -17.59 -7.26 -42.44
C GLY A 153 -16.13 -6.84 -42.62
N LYS A 154 -15.48 -7.33 -43.69
CA LYS A 154 -14.05 -7.14 -43.97
C LYS A 154 -13.80 -5.98 -44.93
N GLN A 155 -13.00 -4.98 -44.54
CA GLN A 155 -12.14 -4.24 -45.48
C GLN A 155 -10.99 -3.47 -44.82
N ASN A 156 -9.87 -3.43 -45.55
CA ASN A 156 -8.63 -2.68 -45.33
C ASN A 156 -8.13 -2.34 -46.75
N PRO A 157 -7.49 -1.19 -47.01
CA PRO A 157 -6.04 -1.29 -47.29
C PRO A 157 -5.18 -0.06 -46.92
N LYS A 158 -3.86 -0.32 -46.70
CA LYS A 158 -2.64 0.33 -47.28
C LYS A 158 -2.65 1.85 -47.53
N ASN A 159 -1.58 2.64 -47.37
CA ASN A 159 -0.14 2.50 -47.04
C ASN A 159 0.24 3.81 -46.24
N GLU A 160 1.43 4.13 -45.75
CA GLU A 160 2.73 4.27 -46.44
C GLU A 160 3.84 4.66 -45.42
N LYS A 161 5.10 4.40 -45.75
CA LYS A 161 6.28 4.98 -45.08
C LYS A 161 6.96 5.95 -46.06
N PRO A 162 7.75 6.91 -45.55
CA PRO A 162 9.17 6.84 -45.92
C PRO A 162 10.13 6.95 -44.72
N ASN A 163 11.41 6.88 -45.06
CA ASN A 163 12.56 6.56 -44.21
C ASN A 163 13.59 7.70 -44.24
N LYS A 164 14.32 7.93 -43.14
CA LYS A 164 15.73 8.39 -43.05
C LYS A 164 16.06 8.85 -41.61
N ASP A 165 17.31 8.98 -41.15
CA ASP A 165 18.58 8.22 -41.31
C ASP A 165 19.66 8.95 -40.46
N LYS A 166 20.62 8.21 -39.86
CA LYS A 166 21.82 8.71 -39.14
C LYS A 166 21.61 9.67 -37.94
N GLY A 167 22.58 9.85 -37.03
CA GLY A 167 23.95 9.30 -36.95
C GLY A 167 24.55 9.49 -35.54
N GLU A 168 25.77 9.01 -35.33
CA GLU A 168 26.39 8.82 -34.00
C GLU A 168 27.33 9.96 -33.54
N ASN A 169 27.67 9.89 -32.24
CA ASN A 169 29.04 9.96 -31.66
C ASN A 169 29.66 11.28 -31.15
N LYS A 170 30.20 11.16 -29.91
CA LYS A 170 31.44 11.74 -29.34
C LYS A 170 31.50 13.25 -28.97
N GLN A 171 32.39 13.74 -28.08
CA GLN A 171 33.16 13.21 -26.92
C GLN A 171 33.87 14.43 -26.23
N GLU A 172 34.39 14.25 -25.00
CA GLU A 172 35.41 14.99 -24.18
C GLU A 172 36.23 16.16 -24.84
N ASP A 173 36.82 17.18 -24.15
CA ASP A 173 37.30 17.29 -22.75
C ASP A 173 37.79 18.73 -22.34
N ILE A 174 38.17 18.93 -21.05
CA ILE A 174 39.24 19.85 -20.48
C ILE A 174 39.03 21.41 -20.57
N ILE A 175 38.85 22.19 -19.47
CA ILE A 175 39.82 22.86 -18.52
C ILE A 175 40.56 24.08 -19.16
N GLU A 176 40.88 25.26 -18.55
CA GLU A 176 41.10 25.80 -17.16
C GLU A 176 40.64 27.31 -17.05
N GLU A 177 40.04 27.82 -15.95
CA GLU A 177 40.58 28.73 -14.87
C GLU A 177 40.72 30.27 -15.14
N VAL A 178 40.46 31.11 -14.11
CA VAL A 178 41.26 32.30 -13.62
C VAL A 178 40.45 33.56 -13.20
N LYS A 179 40.55 33.89 -11.90
CA LYS A 179 40.46 35.20 -11.18
C LYS A 179 39.13 35.94 -10.85
N GLN A 180 38.84 35.94 -9.53
CA GLN A 180 38.44 37.11 -8.71
C GLN A 180 39.68 38.04 -8.44
N PRO A 181 39.73 39.04 -7.51
CA PRO A 181 38.72 39.63 -6.59
C PRO A 181 38.80 41.19 -6.50
N VAL A 182 38.15 41.80 -5.49
CA VAL A 182 38.44 43.05 -4.74
C VAL A 182 37.19 43.40 -3.89
N GLY A 183 37.24 43.92 -2.66
CA GLY A 183 38.34 44.27 -1.75
C GLY A 183 37.80 44.84 -0.43
N THR A 184 38.67 45.07 0.57
CA THR A 184 38.35 45.52 1.96
C THR A 184 39.27 46.69 2.36
N THR A 185 39.08 47.24 3.58
CA THR A 185 39.94 48.19 4.36
C THR A 185 39.75 49.70 4.07
N ASP A 186 40.04 50.69 4.94
CA ASP A 186 40.80 50.85 6.22
C ASP A 186 40.08 51.86 7.18
N ILE A 187 40.24 51.87 8.54
CA ILE A 187 41.25 52.56 9.43
C ILE A 187 41.47 54.06 9.08
N GLY A 188 41.52 55.08 9.97
CA GLY A 188 41.54 55.24 11.45
C GLY A 188 41.71 56.74 11.85
N VAL A 189 42.54 57.08 12.86
CA VAL A 189 42.92 58.46 13.38
C VAL A 189 41.79 59.19 14.17
N THR A 190 41.95 59.97 15.27
CA THR A 190 43.08 60.73 15.90
C THR A 190 42.92 60.88 17.44
N GLU A 191 44.00 61.22 18.18
CA GLU A 191 44.04 61.47 19.65
C GLU A 191 44.31 62.95 20.06
N GLN A 192 44.23 63.21 21.39
CA GLN A 192 44.84 64.29 22.21
C GLN A 192 43.95 65.52 22.62
N PRO A 193 44.30 66.33 23.66
CA PRO A 193 44.15 65.96 25.09
C PRO A 193 43.71 67.13 26.05
N ILE A 194 43.01 66.89 27.18
CA ILE A 194 42.88 67.89 28.29
C ILE A 194 42.90 67.21 29.68
N GLU A 195 43.48 67.90 30.66
CA GLU A 195 43.77 67.49 32.05
C GLU A 195 42.59 67.53 33.06
N ILE A 196 42.68 66.63 34.06
CA ILE A 196 42.41 66.77 35.50
C ILE A 196 41.04 67.33 35.98
N ILE A 197 40.33 66.50 36.75
CA ILE A 197 39.89 66.75 38.15
C ILE A 197 39.64 65.39 38.82
N GLU A 198 40.19 65.16 40.02
CA GLU A 198 39.80 64.04 40.89
C GLU A 198 38.49 64.39 41.61
N GLU A 199 37.48 63.51 41.59
CA GLU A 199 36.53 63.40 42.70
C GLU A 199 35.77 62.05 42.73
N GLU A 200 35.54 61.57 43.96
CA GLU A 200 34.72 60.44 44.44
C GLU A 200 34.58 59.14 43.61
N THR A 201 35.24 58.08 44.09
CA THR A 201 35.00 56.68 43.71
C THR A 201 33.66 56.15 44.23
N THR A 202 32.57 56.52 43.57
CA THR A 202 31.28 55.84 43.74
C THR A 202 31.41 54.41 43.22
N LYS A 203 31.35 53.41 44.11
CA LYS A 203 31.26 51.99 43.71
C LYS A 203 29.92 51.77 42.98
N VAL A 204 29.96 51.74 41.65
CA VAL A 204 28.82 51.26 40.86
C VAL A 204 28.72 49.75 41.05
N ASP A 205 27.67 49.33 41.74
CA ASP A 205 27.33 47.93 41.95
C ASP A 205 27.01 47.27 40.59
N TYR A 206 27.88 46.37 40.14
CA TYR A 206 27.76 45.77 38.82
C TYR A 206 26.81 44.57 38.90
N ILE A 207 25.56 44.75 38.49
CA ILE A 207 24.61 43.64 38.34
C ILE A 207 25.14 42.69 37.27
N LYS A 208 25.79 41.61 37.68
CA LYS A 208 26.25 40.53 36.81
C LYS A 208 25.03 39.73 36.35
N THR A 209 24.44 40.11 35.23
CA THR A 209 23.38 39.33 34.60
C THR A 209 23.93 37.99 34.11
N GLU A 210 23.48 36.89 34.73
CA GLU A 210 23.88 35.55 34.37
C GLU A 210 22.73 34.85 33.62
N TYR A 211 22.98 34.49 32.36
CA TYR A 211 21.99 33.91 31.47
C TYR A 211 21.77 32.43 31.78
N VAL A 212 20.67 32.10 32.46
CA VAL A 212 20.30 30.72 32.75
C VAL A 212 19.30 30.21 31.71
N ARG A 213 19.55 29.02 31.15
CA ARG A 213 18.60 28.38 30.21
C ARG A 213 17.30 28.08 30.92
N LEU A 214 16.19 28.58 30.37
CA LEU A 214 14.87 28.53 31.00
C LEU A 214 14.35 27.08 31.21
N PHE A 215 14.75 26.15 30.34
CA PHE A 215 14.40 24.73 30.44
C PHE A 215 15.60 23.83 30.16
N SER A 216 15.76 22.77 30.96
CA SER A 216 16.83 21.78 30.73
C SER A 216 16.59 20.99 29.43
N PRO A 217 17.62 20.77 28.58
CA PRO A 217 17.46 20.13 27.27
C PRO A 217 16.75 18.77 27.30
N ARG A 218 16.90 18.01 28.41
CA ARG A 218 16.27 16.69 28.58
C ARG A 218 14.74 16.77 28.66
N TYR A 219 14.18 17.84 29.22
CA TYR A 219 12.71 18.01 29.28
C TYR A 219 12.15 18.51 27.95
N ILE A 220 12.90 19.34 27.21
CA ILE A 220 12.51 19.79 25.87
C ILE A 220 12.41 18.59 24.91
N THR A 221 13.40 17.69 24.89
CA THR A 221 13.37 16.50 24.02
C THR A 221 12.22 15.55 24.37
N ILE A 222 11.96 15.31 25.65
CA ILE A 222 10.82 14.49 26.11
C ILE A 222 9.48 15.12 25.67
N SER A 223 9.33 16.44 25.82
CA SER A 223 8.12 17.17 25.39
C SER A 223 7.89 17.06 23.87
N CYS A 224 8.92 17.28 23.05
CA CYS A 224 8.86 17.11 21.60
C CYS A 224 8.44 15.69 21.18
N ILE A 225 8.97 14.66 21.87
CA ILE A 225 8.60 13.25 21.63
C ILE A 225 7.13 13.00 21.97
N LEU A 226 6.65 13.49 23.12
CA LEU A 226 5.25 13.34 23.53
C LEU A 226 4.29 14.04 22.55
N LEU A 227 4.61 15.24 22.07
CA LEU A 227 3.81 15.95 21.07
C LEU A 227 3.72 15.19 19.73
N LEU A 228 4.81 14.55 19.29
CA LEU A 228 4.79 13.68 18.10
C LEU A 228 3.88 12.46 18.30
N PHE A 229 3.93 11.79 19.46
CA PHE A 229 3.04 10.66 19.76
C PHE A 229 1.57 11.08 19.88
N ILE A 230 1.28 12.17 20.58
CA ILE A 230 -0.09 12.69 20.73
C ILE A 230 -0.65 13.15 19.37
N GLY A 231 0.13 13.86 18.56
CA GLY A 231 -0.29 14.29 17.21
C GLY A 231 -0.56 13.12 16.27
N THR A 232 0.34 12.13 16.20
CA THR A 232 0.17 10.96 15.33
C THR A 232 -1.00 10.07 15.74
N THR A 233 -1.21 9.86 17.05
CA THR A 233 -2.36 9.09 17.55
C THR A 233 -3.68 9.83 17.32
N SER A 234 -3.74 11.13 17.62
CA SER A 234 -4.95 11.95 17.40
C SER A 234 -5.34 12.01 15.92
N PHE A 235 -4.36 12.18 15.02
CA PHE A 235 -4.58 12.15 13.58
C PHE A 235 -5.10 10.79 13.10
N ALA A 236 -4.51 9.68 13.57
CA ALA A 236 -4.95 8.34 13.20
C ALA A 236 -6.34 7.97 13.74
N VAL A 237 -6.75 8.55 14.87
CA VAL A 237 -8.13 8.44 15.39
C VAL A 237 -9.09 9.29 14.55
N TRP A 238 -8.72 10.53 14.21
CA TRP A 238 -9.53 11.42 13.39
C TRP A 238 -9.76 10.88 11.97
N GLU A 239 -8.72 10.34 11.32
CA GLU A 239 -8.78 9.66 10.00
C GLU A 239 -9.79 8.48 10.00
N ARG A 240 -10.00 7.82 11.15
CA ARG A 240 -10.99 6.74 11.32
C ARG A 240 -12.39 7.24 11.72
N SER A 241 -12.48 8.39 12.38
CA SER A 241 -13.71 8.88 13.03
C SER A 241 -14.77 9.41 12.05
N ALA A 242 -14.40 9.71 10.81
CA ALA A 242 -15.31 10.25 9.78
C ALA A 242 -16.35 9.25 9.22
N THR A 243 -16.78 8.25 10.02
CA THR A 243 -17.57 7.09 9.55
C THR A 243 -18.79 6.75 10.41
N THR A 244 -19.39 7.72 11.09
CA THR A 244 -20.68 7.54 11.78
C THR A 244 -21.77 7.13 10.77
N VAL A 245 -22.53 6.08 11.08
CA VAL A 245 -23.69 5.64 10.28
C VAL A 245 -24.93 6.35 10.82
N LYS A 246 -25.68 7.07 9.99
CA LYS A 246 -27.01 7.57 10.38
C LYS A 246 -27.93 6.36 10.60
N MET A 247 -28.33 6.13 11.85
CA MET A 247 -29.28 5.07 12.19
C MET A 247 -30.72 5.52 11.84
N PRO A 248 -31.60 4.59 11.43
CA PRO A 248 -32.96 4.93 11.03
C PRO A 248 -33.80 5.42 12.20
N SER A 249 -34.50 6.53 11.98
CA SER A 249 -35.47 7.11 12.90
C SER A 249 -36.86 6.49 12.75
N LYS A 250 -37.75 6.73 13.71
CA LYS A 250 -39.13 6.20 13.69
C LYS A 250 -39.87 6.64 12.42
N GLY A 251 -40.17 5.68 11.54
CA GLY A 251 -40.85 5.89 10.26
C GLY A 251 -39.93 5.92 9.02
N GLU A 252 -38.60 5.85 9.18
CA GLU A 252 -37.65 5.67 8.07
C GLU A 252 -37.54 4.18 7.71
N GLY A 253 -38.52 3.65 6.98
CA GLY A 253 -38.59 2.25 6.56
C GLY A 253 -37.80 1.89 5.28
N CYS A 254 -37.20 2.89 4.63
CA CYS A 254 -36.45 2.73 3.38
C CYS A 254 -35.05 3.36 3.49
N MET A 255 -34.22 3.13 2.48
CA MET A 255 -32.89 3.75 2.38
C MET A 255 -32.52 4.02 0.91
N TYR A 256 -31.65 4.99 0.68
CA TYR A 256 -31.14 5.35 -0.64
C TYR A 256 -29.61 5.46 -0.61
N TRP A 257 -28.97 5.36 -1.77
CA TRP A 257 -27.52 5.54 -1.89
C TRP A 257 -27.17 7.02 -2.00
N ASN A 258 -26.50 7.56 -0.98
CA ASN A 258 -25.95 8.91 -0.96
C ASN A 258 -24.43 8.86 -1.21
N GLU A 259 -24.02 9.11 -2.45
CA GLU A 259 -22.63 9.19 -2.97
C GLU A 259 -21.68 8.00 -2.66
N ASP A 260 -21.41 7.74 -1.39
CA ASP A 260 -20.49 6.74 -0.86
C ASP A 260 -21.08 5.79 0.20
N HIS A 261 -22.32 6.00 0.69
CA HIS A 261 -22.97 5.08 1.63
C HIS A 261 -24.51 5.09 1.49
N TYR A 262 -25.20 4.25 2.27
CA TYR A 262 -26.67 4.29 2.36
C TYR A 262 -27.12 5.19 3.51
N GLU A 263 -28.18 5.96 3.28
CA GLU A 263 -28.87 6.74 4.32
C GLU A 263 -30.34 6.31 4.48
N PRO A 264 -30.88 6.26 5.71
CA PRO A 264 -32.28 5.94 5.97
C PRO A 264 -33.19 7.13 5.62
N VAL A 265 -34.37 6.81 5.08
CA VAL A 265 -35.38 7.76 4.60
C VAL A 265 -36.79 7.16 4.72
N LYS A 266 -37.83 8.01 4.69
CA LYS A 266 -39.22 7.56 4.53
C LYS A 266 -39.43 7.02 3.12
N CYS A 267 -40.24 5.96 2.98
CA CYS A 267 -40.44 5.30 1.68
C CYS A 267 -41.18 6.18 0.65
N ASP A 268 -41.98 7.16 1.11
CA ASP A 268 -42.74 8.07 0.25
C ASP A 268 -41.94 9.30 -0.23
N THR A 269 -40.70 9.46 0.23
CA THR A 269 -39.83 10.57 -0.20
C THR A 269 -39.40 10.36 -1.66
N GLN A 270 -39.35 11.43 -2.45
CA GLN A 270 -38.77 11.39 -3.80
C GLN A 270 -37.43 12.12 -3.80
N ILE A 271 -36.38 11.44 -4.27
CA ILE A 271 -35.02 11.98 -4.37
C ILE A 271 -34.58 11.85 -5.83
N ALA A 272 -34.17 12.97 -6.44
CA ALA A 272 -33.75 12.99 -7.84
C ALA A 272 -32.53 12.08 -8.05
N ASN A 273 -32.58 11.24 -9.09
CA ASN A 273 -31.53 10.30 -9.50
C ASN A 273 -31.09 9.26 -8.44
N ALA A 274 -31.89 9.02 -7.39
CA ALA A 274 -31.58 8.02 -6.37
C ALA A 274 -32.63 6.90 -6.31
N THR A 275 -32.17 5.65 -6.37
CA THR A 275 -33.02 4.47 -6.19
C THR A 275 -33.27 4.24 -4.69
N ILE A 276 -34.53 4.37 -4.28
CA ILE A 276 -34.98 4.05 -2.92
C ILE A 276 -35.29 2.55 -2.85
N ILE A 277 -34.76 1.89 -1.83
CA ILE A 277 -34.96 0.46 -1.58
C ILE A 277 -35.39 0.22 -0.12
N PRO A 278 -36.05 -0.93 0.19
CA PRO A 278 -36.40 -1.28 1.56
C PRO A 278 -35.17 -1.26 2.48
N LEU A 279 -35.37 -0.79 3.72
CA LEU A 279 -34.29 -0.68 4.71
C LEU A 279 -33.69 -2.06 5.01
N ASN A 280 -32.36 -2.15 4.90
CA ASN A 280 -31.59 -3.32 5.32
C ASN A 280 -30.43 -2.86 6.20
N LEU A 281 -30.54 -3.09 7.52
CA LEU A 281 -29.56 -2.62 8.51
C LEU A 281 -28.14 -3.12 8.25
N LYS A 282 -27.97 -4.37 7.79
CA LYS A 282 -26.66 -4.93 7.45
C LYS A 282 -26.03 -4.17 6.28
N LYS A 283 -26.80 -3.93 5.22
CA LYS A 283 -26.33 -3.16 4.05
C LYS A 283 -26.08 -1.69 4.40
N LEU A 284 -26.94 -1.07 5.21
CA LEU A 284 -26.79 0.29 5.73
C LEU A 284 -25.45 0.50 6.45
N GLN A 285 -25.08 -0.43 7.32
CA GLN A 285 -23.86 -0.32 8.12
C GLN A 285 -22.59 -0.72 7.34
N ARG A 286 -22.67 -1.72 6.46
CA ARG A 286 -21.50 -2.36 5.86
C ARG A 286 -21.21 -1.97 4.42
N GLN A 287 -22.22 -1.57 3.63
CA GLN A 287 -22.02 -1.18 2.24
C GLN A 287 -21.62 0.30 2.15
N ARG A 288 -20.31 0.54 1.99
CA ARG A 288 -19.72 1.85 1.72
C ARG A 288 -18.82 1.77 0.50
N LYS A 289 -18.57 2.90 -0.14
CA LYS A 289 -17.58 3.10 -1.21
C LYS A 289 -16.26 3.55 -0.58
N ILE A 290 -15.17 3.07 -1.14
CA ILE A 290 -13.82 3.37 -0.69
C ILE A 290 -13.25 4.46 -1.60
N ASN A 291 -13.36 5.70 -1.16
CA ASN A 291 -12.90 6.87 -1.92
C ASN A 291 -11.36 6.96 -1.96
N LEU A 292 -10.68 6.49 -0.92
CA LEU A 292 -9.21 6.43 -0.81
C LEU A 292 -8.66 5.11 -1.39
N THR A 293 -8.67 4.98 -2.72
CA THR A 293 -8.22 3.76 -3.43
C THR A 293 -6.77 3.39 -3.11
N ASP A 294 -5.92 4.37 -2.80
CA ASP A 294 -4.50 4.16 -2.48
C ASP A 294 -4.25 3.60 -1.07
N THR A 295 -5.28 3.51 -0.21
CA THR A 295 -5.19 2.79 1.08
C THR A 295 -5.45 1.29 0.94
N LEU A 296 -5.88 0.82 -0.23
CA LEU A 296 -6.11 -0.60 -0.49
C LEU A 296 -4.78 -1.36 -0.58
N THR A 297 -4.73 -2.51 0.07
CA THR A 297 -3.53 -3.36 0.13
C THR A 297 -3.90 -4.83 -0.11
N SER A 298 -2.92 -5.73 -0.06
CA SER A 298 -3.18 -7.17 -0.11
C SER A 298 -4.08 -7.67 1.04
N TYR A 299 -4.18 -6.93 2.15
CA TYR A 299 -5.11 -7.21 3.25
C TYR A 299 -6.58 -6.93 2.89
N SER A 300 -6.83 -6.11 1.85
CA SER A 300 -8.16 -5.81 1.32
C SER A 300 -8.74 -6.94 0.46
N LEU A 301 -7.92 -7.90 0.03
CA LEU A 301 -8.38 -9.06 -0.75
C LEU A 301 -9.36 -9.91 0.08
N GLY A 302 -10.51 -10.25 -0.50
CA GLY A 302 -11.60 -10.95 0.19
C GLY A 302 -12.43 -10.09 1.16
N LYS A 303 -12.10 -8.81 1.34
CA LYS A 303 -12.83 -7.85 2.19
C LYS A 303 -13.33 -6.61 1.45
N VAL A 304 -12.98 -6.52 0.17
CA VAL A 304 -13.33 -5.40 -0.71
C VAL A 304 -13.87 -5.97 -2.01
N TRP A 305 -14.88 -5.31 -2.54
CA TRP A 305 -15.49 -5.59 -3.83
C TRP A 305 -15.31 -4.38 -4.74
N TYR A 306 -15.49 -4.56 -6.05
CA TYR A 306 -15.26 -3.51 -7.03
C TYR A 306 -16.23 -3.58 -8.21
N LYS A 307 -16.41 -2.43 -8.86
CA LYS A 307 -17.15 -2.26 -10.11
C LYS A 307 -16.34 -1.36 -11.03
N GLY A 308 -16.10 -1.79 -12.26
CA GLY A 308 -15.36 -1.00 -13.24
C GLY A 308 -15.01 -1.74 -14.50
N PHE A 309 -14.64 -0.99 -15.54
CA PHE A 309 -14.16 -1.51 -16.81
C PHE A 309 -12.97 -0.66 -17.27
N VAL A 310 -11.84 -1.32 -17.56
CA VAL A 310 -10.59 -0.78 -18.15
C VAL A 310 -9.83 0.30 -17.35
N LYS A 311 -10.46 1.36 -16.83
CA LYS A 311 -9.78 2.44 -16.07
C LYS A 311 -10.51 2.91 -14.81
N ASN A 312 -11.84 3.07 -14.85
CA ASN A 312 -12.59 3.63 -13.73
C ASN A 312 -13.11 2.49 -12.85
N HIS A 313 -12.35 2.14 -11.80
CA HIS A 313 -12.73 1.15 -10.80
C HIS A 313 -13.18 1.85 -9.52
N GLU A 314 -14.42 1.61 -9.14
CA GLU A 314 -15.00 1.97 -7.85
C GLU A 314 -14.87 0.77 -6.92
N PHE A 315 -14.52 1.00 -5.65
CA PHE A 315 -14.27 -0.04 -4.65
C PHE A 315 -15.25 0.10 -3.47
N PHE A 316 -15.59 -1.02 -2.84
CA PHE A 316 -16.66 -1.10 -1.85
C PHE A 316 -16.33 -2.07 -0.71
N THR A 317 -16.85 -1.80 0.49
CA THR A 317 -16.57 -2.55 1.73
C THR A 317 -17.42 -3.80 1.96
N ASP A 318 -18.49 -4.02 1.19
CA ASP A 318 -19.32 -5.23 1.25
C ASP A 318 -19.72 -5.70 -0.17
N SER A 319 -20.16 -6.94 -0.24
CA SER A 319 -20.64 -7.66 -1.41
C SER A 319 -22.09 -7.33 -1.78
N GLY A 320 -22.47 -7.64 -3.02
CA GLY A 320 -23.87 -7.63 -3.47
C GLY A 320 -24.12 -6.71 -4.66
N ALA A 321 -25.37 -6.24 -4.78
CA ALA A 321 -25.81 -5.37 -5.86
C ALA A 321 -25.16 -3.97 -5.79
N TYR A 322 -24.64 -3.50 -6.92
CA TYR A 322 -24.02 -2.18 -7.09
C TYR A 322 -25.06 -1.08 -6.78
N PRO A 323 -24.76 -0.09 -5.92
CA PRO A 323 -25.81 0.76 -5.35
C PRO A 323 -26.59 1.61 -6.35
N GLN A 324 -25.94 2.08 -7.42
CA GLN A 324 -26.55 2.95 -8.44
C GLN A 324 -27.17 2.17 -9.63
N ASP A 325 -26.95 0.85 -9.72
CA ASP A 325 -27.60 -0.04 -10.69
C ASP A 325 -27.67 -1.44 -10.06
N THR A 326 -28.82 -1.75 -9.46
CA THR A 326 -29.04 -2.95 -8.66
C THR A 326 -29.09 -4.24 -9.49
N GLN A 327 -29.16 -4.16 -10.82
CA GLN A 327 -29.06 -5.32 -11.70
C GLN A 327 -27.62 -5.82 -11.84
N ARG A 328 -26.63 -4.98 -11.50
CA ARG A 328 -25.20 -5.35 -11.54
C ARG A 328 -24.72 -5.80 -10.17
N VAL A 329 -23.93 -6.87 -10.15
CA VAL A 329 -23.30 -7.39 -8.93
C VAL A 329 -21.84 -6.94 -8.86
N LEU A 330 -21.41 -6.49 -7.67
CA LEU A 330 -20.02 -6.14 -7.36
C LEU A 330 -19.13 -7.38 -7.41
N LYS A 331 -17.95 -7.26 -8.04
CA LYS A 331 -16.99 -8.37 -8.14
C LYS A 331 -16.01 -8.36 -6.96
N PRO A 332 -15.58 -9.50 -6.42
CA PRO A 332 -14.56 -9.52 -5.35
C PRO A 332 -13.25 -8.91 -5.85
N LEU A 333 -12.58 -8.12 -5.03
CA LEU A 333 -11.30 -7.50 -5.38
C LEU A 333 -10.24 -8.57 -5.67
N SER A 334 -9.66 -8.51 -6.86
CA SER A 334 -8.56 -9.39 -7.26
C SER A 334 -7.22 -8.67 -7.17
N SER A 335 -6.15 -9.45 -6.95
CA SER A 335 -4.77 -8.94 -6.92
C SER A 335 -4.42 -8.13 -8.18
N THR A 336 -4.88 -8.58 -9.36
CA THR A 336 -4.64 -7.89 -10.64
C THR A 336 -5.29 -6.50 -10.73
N ILE A 337 -6.46 -6.31 -10.11
CA ILE A 337 -7.11 -5.00 -10.07
C ILE A 337 -6.44 -4.11 -9.02
N LEU A 338 -6.12 -4.67 -7.86
CA LEU A 338 -5.35 -3.98 -6.81
C LEU A 338 -4.03 -3.43 -7.38
N THR A 339 -3.14 -4.29 -7.90
CA THR A 339 -1.79 -3.88 -8.35
C THR A 339 -1.80 -2.93 -9.53
N LYS A 340 -2.84 -2.96 -10.38
CA LYS A 340 -2.93 -2.14 -11.59
C LYS A 340 -3.63 -0.79 -11.38
N TYR A 341 -4.48 -0.66 -10.36
CA TYR A 341 -5.35 0.51 -10.17
C TYR A 341 -5.30 1.12 -8.76
N THR A 342 -4.42 0.64 -7.87
CA THR A 342 -4.19 1.24 -6.54
C THR A 342 -2.71 1.52 -6.33
N SER A 343 -2.37 2.68 -5.78
CA SER A 343 -0.98 3.16 -5.63
C SER A 343 -0.62 3.38 -4.17
N ASN A 344 -0.55 2.28 -3.40
CA ASN A 344 -0.16 2.30 -1.98
C ASN A 344 1.13 3.09 -1.70
N TYR A 345 2.11 3.04 -2.61
CA TYR A 345 3.35 3.84 -2.50
C TYR A 345 3.10 5.35 -2.43
N ARG A 346 2.05 5.89 -3.08
CA ARG A 346 1.70 7.32 -2.98
C ARG A 346 1.14 7.65 -1.60
N TYR A 347 0.23 6.85 -1.07
CA TYR A 347 -0.31 7.05 0.28
C TYR A 347 0.82 6.99 1.33
N MET A 348 1.68 5.98 1.26
CA MET A 348 2.83 5.83 2.16
C MET A 348 3.84 6.98 2.03
N LEU A 349 4.11 7.45 0.80
CA LEU A 349 5.00 8.60 0.57
C LEU A 349 4.41 9.91 1.13
N THR A 350 3.13 10.18 0.88
CA THR A 350 2.43 11.35 1.44
C THR A 350 2.47 11.32 2.96
N ARG A 351 2.20 10.17 3.58
CA ARG A 351 2.24 9.99 5.04
C ARG A 351 3.65 10.16 5.62
N LEU A 352 4.69 9.71 4.89
CA LEU A 352 6.09 9.92 5.27
C LEU A 352 6.49 11.40 5.16
N VAL A 353 6.08 12.11 4.11
CA VAL A 353 6.32 13.55 3.95
C VAL A 353 5.68 14.34 5.09
N TRP A 354 4.41 14.08 5.42
CA TRP A 354 3.73 14.71 6.56
C TRP A 354 4.47 14.46 7.89
N PHE A 355 4.94 13.23 8.13
CA PHE A 355 5.72 12.89 9.33
C PHE A 355 7.05 13.65 9.40
N VAL A 356 7.79 13.72 8.29
CA VAL A 356 9.06 14.47 8.20
C VAL A 356 8.84 15.96 8.41
N CYS A 357 7.80 16.55 7.81
CA CYS A 357 7.45 17.97 8.03
C CYS A 357 7.08 18.25 9.49
N ALA A 358 6.29 17.39 10.13
CA ALA A 358 5.93 17.53 11.54
C ALA A 358 7.16 17.41 12.47
N ALA A 359 8.03 16.44 12.22
CA ALA A 359 9.28 16.26 12.96
C ALA A 359 10.23 17.46 12.81
N PHE A 360 10.35 18.01 11.60
CA PHE A 360 11.15 19.22 11.34
C PHE A 360 10.57 20.43 12.08
N PHE A 361 9.26 20.68 11.99
CA PHE A 361 8.61 21.80 12.68
C PHE A 361 8.79 21.71 14.20
N ILE A 362 8.53 20.55 14.80
CA ILE A 362 8.71 20.33 16.24
C ILE A 362 10.18 20.45 16.65
N GLY A 363 11.12 20.03 15.80
CA GLY A 363 12.56 20.23 16.00
C GLY A 363 12.95 21.72 16.02
N VAL A 364 12.44 22.51 15.08
CA VAL A 364 12.66 23.97 15.03
C VAL A 364 12.05 24.67 16.25
N CYS A 365 10.82 24.31 16.65
CA CYS A 365 10.20 24.84 17.87
C CYS A 365 11.00 24.48 19.13
N GLY A 366 11.45 23.22 19.27
CA GLY A 366 12.28 22.77 20.39
C GLY A 366 13.62 23.49 20.44
N PHE A 367 14.26 23.71 19.28
CA PHE A 367 15.50 24.50 19.17
C PHE A 367 15.28 25.95 19.59
N ALA A 368 14.22 26.61 19.11
CA ALA A 368 13.87 27.98 19.49
C ALA A 368 13.63 28.10 21.01
N VAL A 369 12.89 27.17 21.61
CA VAL A 369 12.67 27.14 23.07
C VAL A 369 13.97 26.88 23.85
N SER A 370 14.89 26.05 23.33
CA SER A 370 16.20 25.82 23.96
C SER A 370 17.14 27.04 23.94
N LYS A 371 16.83 28.01 23.08
CA LYS A 371 17.50 29.31 22.91
C LYS A 371 16.86 30.44 23.74
N LEU A 372 15.75 30.18 24.43
CA LEU A 372 15.16 31.14 25.38
C LEU A 372 15.96 31.13 26.69
N GLU A 373 16.71 32.20 26.88
CA GLU A 373 17.46 32.50 28.10
C GLU A 373 16.61 33.39 29.01
N LYS A 374 16.74 33.21 30.33
CA LYS A 374 16.10 34.10 31.31
C LYS A 374 17.16 34.99 31.93
N GLU A 375 16.87 36.28 32.02
CA GLU A 375 17.58 37.15 32.95
C GLU A 375 17.23 36.74 34.38
N VAL A 376 18.27 36.42 35.15
CA VAL A 376 18.18 36.23 36.60
C VAL A 376 19.03 37.31 37.24
N ILE A 377 18.39 38.19 38.01
CA ILE A 377 19.07 39.20 38.81
C ILE A 377 19.46 38.51 40.12
N THR A 378 20.69 38.03 40.21
CA THR A 378 21.27 37.55 41.45
C THR A 378 21.76 38.76 42.24
N LYS A 379 21.23 38.97 43.44
CA LYS A 379 21.67 40.02 44.35
C LYS A 379 22.71 39.42 45.29
N ASP A 380 23.91 39.96 45.35
CA ASP A 380 24.94 39.49 46.29
C ASP A 380 24.52 39.87 47.72
N GLU A 381 24.15 38.87 48.52
CA GLU A 381 23.98 39.00 49.97
C GLU A 381 25.29 38.64 50.66
N SER A 382 26.22 39.60 50.68
CA SER A 382 27.39 39.54 51.55
C SER A 382 27.05 40.05 52.95
N GLU A 383 27.08 39.12 53.90
CA GLU A 383 27.17 39.27 55.36
C GLU A 383 25.91 39.55 56.21
N GLN A 384 25.88 38.76 57.31
CA GLN A 384 25.36 39.07 58.66
C GLN A 384 23.94 38.54 59.02
N GLN A 385 23.67 37.79 60.11
CA GLN A 385 24.49 36.97 61.05
C GLN A 385 23.54 36.17 61.99
N ASP A 386 24.04 35.08 62.59
CA ASP A 386 23.50 34.32 63.74
C ASP A 386 22.04 33.80 63.74
N SER A 387 21.91 32.48 63.68
CA SER A 387 21.17 31.75 64.74
C SER A 387 21.78 30.36 64.97
N GLU A 388 22.31 30.19 66.17
CA GLU A 388 22.96 29.01 66.73
C GLU A 388 22.11 27.72 66.64
N ALA A 389 22.76 26.58 66.37
CA ALA A 389 22.10 25.27 66.29
C ALA A 389 22.14 24.54 67.63
N VAL A 390 20.98 24.13 68.16
CA VAL A 390 20.89 23.10 69.22
C VAL A 390 19.74 22.13 68.94
N LEU A 391 20.12 20.89 68.60
CA LEU A 391 19.34 19.66 68.80
C LEU A 391 19.64 19.15 70.22
N PRO A 392 18.71 18.49 70.94
CA PRO A 392 18.65 17.02 70.79
C PRO A 392 17.30 16.30 71.09
N LEU A 393 17.17 15.13 70.44
CA LEU A 393 16.69 13.81 70.93
C LEU A 393 15.30 13.60 71.60
N GLU A 394 14.57 12.66 70.98
CA GLU A 394 13.82 11.50 71.52
C GLU A 394 13.13 11.55 72.90
N GLU A 395 11.82 11.25 72.90
CA GLU A 395 11.26 10.08 73.60
C GLU A 395 9.90 9.67 72.96
N GLU A 396 9.58 8.36 72.95
CA GLU A 396 8.36 7.78 72.35
C GLU A 396 7.20 7.58 73.41
N PRO A 397 6.30 6.58 73.36
CA PRO A 397 4.94 6.79 72.86
C PRO A 397 3.84 6.39 73.86
N ILE A 398 2.59 6.90 73.69
CA ILE A 398 1.41 6.29 74.33
C ILE A 398 0.25 6.10 73.35
N ILE A 399 -0.35 4.91 73.48
CA ILE A 399 -1.42 4.31 72.70
C ILE A 399 -2.78 4.87 73.12
N GLU A 400 -3.71 5.08 72.18
CA GLU A 400 -5.11 4.71 72.43
C GLU A 400 -5.84 4.28 71.15
N GLN A 401 -6.42 3.07 71.18
CA GLN A 401 -7.43 2.61 70.23
C GLN A 401 -8.80 2.77 70.87
N THR A 402 -9.73 3.45 70.21
CA THR A 402 -11.19 3.18 70.32
C THR A 402 -11.83 3.65 69.00
N GLU A 403 -12.20 2.71 68.15
CA GLU A 403 -13.58 2.18 67.98
C GLU A 403 -14.39 2.95 66.93
N GLY A 404 -14.78 2.23 65.88
CA GLY A 404 -15.93 2.59 65.07
C GLY A 404 -17.01 1.53 65.25
N SER A 405 -18.23 1.93 65.63
CA SER A 405 -19.44 1.13 65.41
C SER A 405 -20.73 1.96 65.53
N LEU A 406 -21.38 2.18 64.39
CA LEU A 406 -22.75 1.73 64.12
C LEU A 406 -23.86 2.09 65.15
N ALA A 407 -24.69 3.11 64.83
CA ALA A 407 -26.10 3.18 65.25
C ALA A 407 -26.94 4.13 64.35
N MET A 408 -28.11 3.63 63.93
CA MET A 408 -29.23 4.27 63.20
C MET A 408 -28.98 4.78 61.77
#